data_AF-A0A381NEQ7-F1
#
_entry.id   AF-A0A381NEQ7-F1
#
_cell.length_a   1.000
_cell.length_b   1.000
_cell.length_c   1.000
_cell.angle_alpha   90.00
_cell.angle_beta   90.00
_cell.angle_gamma   90.00
#
_symmetry.space_group_name_H-M   'P 1'
#
loop_
_entity.id
_entity.type
_entity.pdbx_description
1 polymer ?
#
loop_
_entity_poly.entity_id
_entity_poly.type
_entity_poly.pdbx_seq_one_letter_code
_entity_poly.pdbx_strand_id
1 'polypeptide(L)' 'MNSRQFAGKLAAPEFPQGLEWVNSDRPITIQELRGRIVILDFWTYC' A
#
# COMPACT_ATOMS: atom_id res chain seq x y z
N MET A 1 3.25 -15.44 -26.14
CA MET A 1 2.46 -14.78 -25.09
C MET A 1 3.42 -13.97 -24.23
N ASN A 2 3.47 -12.65 -24.38
CA ASN A 2 4.33 -11.82 -23.55
C ASN A 2 3.65 -11.66 -22.19
N SER A 3 4.08 -12.46 -21.22
CA SER A 3 3.75 -12.22 -19.82
C SER A 3 4.31 -10.85 -19.46
N ARG A 4 3.43 -9.88 -19.22
CA ARG A 4 3.83 -8.68 -18.47
C ARG A 4 4.28 -9.18 -17.10
N GLN A 5 5.59 -9.31 -16.93
CA GLN A 5 6.21 -9.49 -15.64
C GLN A 5 5.79 -8.27 -14.80
N PHE A 6 5.12 -8.48 -13.67
CA PHE A 6 4.98 -7.42 -12.68
C PHE A 6 6.39 -6.96 -12.37
N ALA A 7 6.77 -5.78 -12.87
CA ALA A 7 8.17 -5.43 -12.92
C ALA A 7 8.77 -5.32 -11.51
N GLY A 8 7.94 -5.02 -10.49
CA GLY A 8 8.28 -5.17 -9.06
C GLY A 8 9.67 -4.67 -8.70
N LYS A 9 10.18 -3.64 -9.40
CA LYS A 9 11.60 -3.29 -9.38
C LYS A 9 11.99 -2.54 -8.11
N LEU A 10 11.00 -2.00 -7.42
CA LEU A 10 11.13 -1.14 -6.25
C LEU A 10 10.13 -1.58 -5.20
N ALA A 11 10.56 -1.59 -3.94
CA ALA A 11 9.67 -1.76 -2.81
C ALA A 11 8.66 -0.61 -2.76
N ALA A 12 7.45 -0.88 -2.27
CA ALA A 12 6.48 0.17 -1.99
C ALA A 12 7.09 1.18 -0.99
N PRO A 13 6.92 2.49 -1.20
CA PRO A 13 7.35 3.50 -0.25
C PRO A 13 6.51 3.44 1.02
N GLU A 14 7.07 3.89 2.15
CA GLU A 14 6.33 3.99 3.41
C GLU A 14 5.21 5.03 3.33
N PHE A 15 4.15 4.84 4.13
CA PHE A 15 3.09 5.83 4.26
C PHE A 15 3.61 7.12 4.92
N PRO A 16 3.16 8.31 4.46
CA PRO A 16 3.53 9.57 5.11
C PRO A 16 3.15 9.60 6.60
N GLN A 17 4.00 10.24 7.40
CA GLN A 17 3.72 10.44 8.82
C GLN A 17 2.60 11.46 9.03
N GLY A 18 1.83 11.30 10.12
CA GLY A 18 0.80 12.26 10.53
C GLY A 18 -0.51 12.19 9.74
N LEU A 19 -0.70 11.18 8.88
CA LEU A 19 -1.99 10.94 8.24
C LEU A 19 -3.01 10.38 9.24
N GLU A 20 -4.26 10.84 9.12
CA GLU A 20 -5.39 10.25 9.82
C GLU A 20 -5.80 8.93 9.15
N TRP A 21 -6.00 7.90 9.95
CA TRP A 21 -6.47 6.60 9.50
C TRP A 21 -7.90 6.38 9.98
N VAL A 22 -8.73 5.84 9.09
CA VAL A 22 -10.07 5.37 9.42
C VAL A 22 -10.08 3.84 9.44
N ASN A 23 -10.97 3.24 10.24
CA ASN A 23 -11.09 1.78 10.40
C ASN A 23 -9.82 1.07 10.92
N SER A 24 -8.92 1.80 11.59
CA SER A 24 -7.74 1.26 12.26
C SER A 24 -7.51 2.03 13.55
N ASP A 25 -7.13 1.32 14.62
CA ASP A 25 -6.89 1.94 15.94
C ASP A 25 -5.58 2.74 15.99
N ARG A 26 -4.73 2.62 14.96
CA ARG A 26 -3.43 3.29 14.85
C ARG A 26 -2.97 3.38 13.39
N PRO A 27 -1.98 4.24 13.08
CA PRO A 27 -1.34 4.24 11.77
C PRO A 27 -0.76 2.87 11.40
N ILE A 28 -0.91 2.51 10.13
CA ILE A 28 -0.37 1.27 9.54
C ILE A 28 0.93 1.60 8.81
N THR A 29 1.92 0.73 8.91
CA THR A 29 3.18 0.82 8.16
C THR A 29 3.28 -0.25 7.07
N ILE A 30 4.04 0.00 6.01
CA ILE A 30 4.33 -1.00 4.97
C ILE A 30 5.04 -2.23 5.55
N GLN A 31 5.88 -2.04 6.58
CA GLN A 31 6.58 -3.12 7.27
C GLN A 31 5.61 -4.17 7.84
N GLU A 32 4.50 -3.73 8.43
CA GLU A 32 3.50 -4.60 9.06
C GLU A 32 2.69 -5.42 8.05
N LEU A 33 2.62 -4.97 6.80
CA LEU A 33 1.85 -5.61 5.75
C LEU A 33 2.65 -6.68 4.99
N ARG A 34 3.94 -6.86 5.29
CA ARG A 34 4.77 -7.90 4.66
C ARG A 34 4.16 -9.29 4.83
N GLY A 35 4.26 -10.10 3.76
CA GLY A 35 3.66 -11.45 3.72
C GLY A 35 2.18 -11.46 3.30
N ARG A 36 1.57 -10.30 3.04
CA ARG A 36 0.20 -10.18 2.53
C ARG A 36 0.20 -9.56 1.14
N ILE A 37 -0.80 -9.90 0.32
CA ILE A 37 -1.12 -9.15 -0.90
C ILE A 37 -1.86 -7.89 -0.46
N VAL A 38 -1.33 -6.73 -0.84
CA VAL A 38 -1.88 -5.41 -0.51
C VAL A 38 -2.34 -4.75 -1.79
N ILE A 39 -3.54 -4.15 -1.76
CA ILE A 39 -4.08 -3.32 -2.84
C ILE A 39 -4.16 -1.90 -2.30
N LEU A 40 -3.49 -0.98 -2.99
CA LEU A 40 -3.66 0.46 -2.76
C LEU A 40 -4.69 0.95 -3.77
N ASP A 41 -5.84 1.39 -3.27
CA ASP A 41 -6.90 1.98 -4.07
C ASP A 41 -6.90 3.50 -3.87
N PHE A 42 -6.65 4.24 -4.95
CA PHE A 42 -6.58 5.70 -4.92
C PHE A 42 -7.91 6.27 -5.39
N TRP A 43 -8.68 6.81 -4.46
CA TRP A 43 -10.06 7.21 -4.71
C TRP A 43 -10.44 8.50 -3.98
N THR A 44 -11.60 9.03 -4.32
CA THR A 44 -12.24 10.17 -3.66
C THR A 44 -13.76 9.97 -3.63
N TYR A 45 -14.45 10.60 -2.69
CA TYR A 45 -15.91 10.54 -2.56
C TYR A 45 -16.67 11.45 -3.53
N CYS A 46 -15.99 12.39 -4.19
CA CYS A 46 -16.59 13.36 -5.12
C CYS A 46 -16.77 12.80 -6.53
#